data_AF-A0AAD7DLV3-F1
#
_entry.id   AF-A0AAD7DLV3-F1
#
_cell.length_a   1.000
_cell.length_b   1.000
_cell.length_c   1.000
_cell.angle_alpha   90.00
_cell.angle_beta   90.00
_cell.angle_gamma   90.00
#
_symmetry.space_group_name_H-M   'P 1'
#
loop_
_entity.id
_entity.type
_entity.pdbx_description
1 polymer ?
#
loop_
_entity_poly.entity_id
_entity_poly.type
_entity_poly.pdbx_seq_one_letter_code
_entity_poly.pdbx_strand_id
1 'polypeptide(L)'
;LNSNEVPLDSESALLASAIAKTGPRVTFLEKEILRLQDRLKRLEEEHAALSAYRAQNTAILSPLRQIPPKLLFEIFSRTLPSVSEAKGDGPWLLTHISSYWQAVALSNPSLW
;
A
#
# COMPACT_ATOMS: atom_id res chain seq x y z
N LEU A 1 5.44 -14.33 42.40
CA LEU A 1 4.81 -14.46 43.74
C LEU A 1 4.05 -15.79 43.74
N ASN A 2 4.73 -16.87 44.12
CA ASN A 2 4.18 -18.22 44.23
C ASN A 2 3.79 -18.46 45.70
N SER A 3 2.66 -17.91 46.16
CA SER A 3 2.08 -18.36 47.42
C SER A 3 0.75 -19.06 47.13
N ASN A 4 0.70 -20.34 47.48
CA ASN A 4 -0.48 -21.22 47.43
C ASN A 4 -1.31 -21.08 48.73
N GLU A 5 -1.19 -19.96 49.43
CA GLU A 5 -1.93 -19.68 50.66
C GLU A 5 -3.33 -19.14 50.33
N VAL A 6 -4.33 -19.67 51.03
CA VAL A 6 -5.72 -19.17 50.95
C VAL A 6 -5.72 -17.72 51.47
N PRO A 7 -6.16 -16.73 50.66
CA PRO A 7 -6.15 -15.33 51.08
C PRO A 7 -6.94 -15.13 52.36
N LEU A 8 -6.44 -14.31 53.28
CA LEU A 8 -7.17 -13.94 54.48
C LEU A 8 -8.50 -13.26 54.08
N ASP A 9 -9.61 -13.51 54.79
CA ASP A 9 -10.94 -13.00 54.40
C ASP A 9 -11.01 -11.48 54.18
N SER A 10 -10.14 -10.72 54.86
CA SER A 10 -9.98 -9.28 54.66
C SER A 10 -9.25 -8.91 53.36
N GLU A 11 -8.27 -9.72 52.94
CA GLU A 11 -7.50 -9.53 51.71
C GLU A 11 -8.33 -9.91 50.47
N SER A 12 -9.11 -10.99 50.57
CA SER A 12 -10.05 -11.39 49.51
C SER A 12 -11.15 -10.34 49.30
N ALA A 13 -11.68 -9.75 50.37
CA ALA A 13 -12.64 -8.65 50.30
C ALA A 13 -12.05 -7.38 49.66
N LEU A 14 -10.81 -7.02 50.00
CA LEU A 14 -10.12 -5.88 49.40
C LEU A 14 -9.88 -6.09 47.90
N LEU A 15 -9.39 -7.27 47.50
CA LEU A 15 -9.19 -7.61 46.08
C LEU A 15 -10.50 -7.64 45.31
N ALA A 16 -11.56 -8.24 45.86
CA ALA A 16 -12.89 -8.24 45.24
C ALA A 16 -13.42 -6.81 45.04
N SER A 17 -13.22 -5.92 46.02
CA SER A 17 -13.62 -4.52 45.91
C SER A 17 -12.80 -3.75 44.86
N ALA A 18 -11.52 -4.06 44.72
CA ALA A 18 -10.64 -3.45 43.73
C ALA A 18 -11.02 -3.89 42.31
N ILE A 19 -11.32 -5.18 42.12
CA ILE A 19 -11.80 -5.74 40.84
C ILE A 19 -13.18 -5.16 40.48
N ALA A 20 -14.09 -5.05 41.45
CA ALA A 20 -15.41 -4.45 41.22
C ALA A 20 -15.33 -2.99 40.78
N LYS A 21 -14.32 -2.24 41.27
CA LYS A 21 -14.08 -0.84 40.88
C LYS A 21 -13.45 -0.70 39.50
N THR A 22 -12.62 -1.65 39.07
CA THR A 22 -11.91 -1.58 37.78
C THR A 22 -12.71 -2.17 36.62
N GLY A 23 -13.60 -3.14 36.87
CA GLY A 23 -14.43 -3.78 35.83
C GLY A 23 -15.21 -2.82 34.92
N PRO A 24 -15.91 -1.80 35.45
CA PRO A 24 -16.61 -0.81 34.61
C PRO A 24 -15.67 -0.01 33.70
N ARG A 25 -14.45 0.27 34.16
CA ARG A 25 -13.45 0.98 33.35
C ARG A 25 -12.89 0.09 32.24
N VAL A 26 -12.65 -1.18 32.53
CA VAL A 26 -12.20 -2.18 31.53
C VAL A 26 -13.26 -2.33 30.44
N THR A 27 -14.51 -2.59 30.80
CA THR A 27 -15.61 -2.74 29.83
C THR A 27 -15.85 -1.48 29.01
N PHE A 28 -15.68 -0.29 29.60
CA PHE A 28 -15.71 0.97 28.84
C PHE A 28 -14.58 1.04 27.81
N LEU A 29 -13.35 0.72 28.21
CA LEU A 29 -12.20 0.75 27.30
C LEU A 29 -12.35 -0.28 26.18
N GLU A 30 -12.84 -1.49 26.46
CA GLU A 30 -13.13 -2.51 25.45
C GLU A 30 -14.12 -2.01 24.39
N LYS A 31 -15.22 -1.37 24.83
CA LYS A 31 -16.20 -0.77 23.91
C LYS A 31 -15.59 0.33 23.06
N GLU A 32 -14.77 1.19 23.65
CA GLU A 32 -14.15 2.29 22.93
C GLU A 32 -13.07 1.79 21.95
N ILE A 33 -12.32 0.75 22.31
CA ILE A 33 -11.39 0.06 21.41
C ILE A 33 -12.15 -0.49 20.20
N LEU A 34 -13.25 -1.22 20.42
CA LEU A 34 -14.05 -1.78 19.33
C LEU A 34 -14.60 -0.68 18.40
N ARG A 35 -15.10 0.41 18.98
CA ARG A 35 -15.61 1.56 18.24
C ARG A 35 -14.53 2.21 17.38
N LEU A 36 -13.33 2.40 17.93
CA LEU A 36 -12.21 3.01 17.21
C LEU A 36 -11.66 2.09 16.12
N GLN A 37 -11.59 0.78 16.36
CA GLN A 37 -11.20 -0.20 15.34
C GLN A 37 -12.17 -0.21 14.16
N ASP A 38 -13.47 -0.17 14.42
CA ASP A 38 -14.50 -0.09 13.40
C ASP A 38 -14.42 1.24 12.60
N ARG A 39 -14.11 2.35 13.28
CA ARG A 39 -13.84 3.63 12.60
C ARG A 39 -12.58 3.58 11.74
N LEU A 40 -11.50 2.98 12.25
CA LEU A 40 -10.24 2.84 11.53
C LEU A 40 -10.45 2.03 10.25
N LYS A 41 -11.12 0.88 10.34
CA LYS A 41 -11.42 0.03 9.20
C LYS A 41 -12.13 0.78 8.08
N ARG A 42 -13.18 1.55 8.40
CA ARG A 42 -13.88 2.38 7.40
C ARG A 42 -12.97 3.40 6.73
N LEU A 43 -12.09 4.04 7.49
CA LEU A 43 -11.15 5.04 6.95
C LEU A 43 -10.10 4.38 6.05
N GLU A 44 -9.63 3.18 6.40
CA GLU A 44 -8.71 2.40 5.56
C GLU A 44 -9.37 1.98 4.24
N GLU A 45 -10.63 1.52 4.28
CA GLU A 45 -11.41 1.18 3.09
C GLU A 45 -11.60 2.40 2.17
N GLU A 46 -11.97 3.56 2.74
CA GLU A 46 -12.11 4.82 2.01
C GLU A 46 -10.76 5.29 1.41
N HIS A 47 -9.69 5.23 2.20
CA HIS A 47 -8.36 5.59 1.75
C HIS A 47 -7.88 4.69 0.60
N ALA A 48 -8.13 3.37 0.70
CA ALA A 48 -7.78 2.42 -0.35
C ALA A 48 -8.55 2.71 -1.64
N ALA A 49 -9.86 2.95 -1.55
CA ALA A 49 -10.70 3.29 -2.71
C ALA A 49 -10.22 4.59 -3.40
N LEU A 50 -9.97 5.64 -2.63
CA LEU A 50 -9.49 6.93 -3.15
C LEU A 50 -8.08 6.83 -3.72
N SER A 51 -7.21 6.03 -3.10
CA SER A 51 -5.84 5.80 -3.59
C SER A 51 -5.87 5.05 -4.93
N ALA A 52 -6.71 4.03 -5.06
CA ALA A 52 -6.91 3.32 -6.31
C ALA A 52 -7.46 4.24 -7.42
N TYR A 53 -8.49 5.03 -7.10
CA TYR A 53 -9.03 6.05 -8.02
C TYR A 53 -7.95 7.04 -8.45
N ARG A 54 -7.18 7.57 -7.50
CA ARG A 54 -6.10 8.51 -7.80
C ARG A 54 -5.04 7.87 -8.69
N ALA A 55 -4.60 6.65 -8.38
CA ALA A 55 -3.61 5.92 -9.18
C ALA A 55 -4.11 5.66 -10.60
N GLN A 56 -5.39 5.33 -10.79
CA GLN A 56 -5.99 5.14 -12.10
C GLN A 56 -6.09 6.44 -12.90
N ASN A 57 -6.45 7.55 -12.25
CA ASN A 57 -6.57 8.84 -12.92
C ASN A 57 -5.20 9.47 -13.22
N THR A 58 -4.22 9.36 -12.32
CA THR A 58 -2.84 9.80 -12.61
C THR A 58 -2.21 8.97 -13.71
N ALA A 59 -2.56 7.68 -13.77
CA ALA A 59 -2.22 6.82 -14.89
C ALA A 59 -2.78 7.35 -16.23
N ILE A 60 -4.03 7.76 -16.28
CA ILE A 60 -4.68 8.32 -17.49
C ILE A 60 -4.12 9.70 -17.85
N LEU A 61 -3.90 10.56 -16.85
CA LEU A 61 -3.38 11.91 -17.03
C LEU A 61 -1.86 11.96 -17.23
N SER A 62 -1.17 10.82 -17.14
CA SER A 62 0.25 10.73 -17.45
C SER A 62 0.47 11.11 -18.92
N PRO A 63 1.20 12.19 -19.21
CA PRO A 63 1.47 12.63 -20.59
C PRO A 63 2.09 11.53 -21.45
N LEU A 64 2.83 10.61 -20.82
CA LEU A 64 3.53 9.49 -21.45
C LEU A 64 2.60 8.45 -22.12
N ARG A 65 1.31 8.38 -21.74
CA ARG A 65 0.32 7.49 -22.37
C ARG A 65 -0.54 8.17 -23.43
N GLN A 66 -0.51 9.50 -23.48
CA GLN A 66 -1.21 10.27 -24.51
C GLN A 66 -0.39 10.39 -25.80
N ILE A 67 0.89 9.99 -25.75
CA ILE A 67 1.75 9.93 -26.94
C ILE A 67 1.26 8.78 -27.82
N PRO A 68 0.80 9.06 -29.06
CA PRO A 68 0.45 8.02 -30.02
C PRO A 68 1.61 7.03 -30.22
N PRO A 69 1.34 5.73 -30.39
CA PRO A 69 2.39 4.71 -30.54
C PRO A 69 3.43 5.04 -31.60
N LYS A 70 3.00 5.67 -32.70
CA LYS A 70 3.87 6.12 -33.80
C LYS A 70 4.87 7.21 -33.37
N LEU A 71 4.42 8.20 -32.60
CA LEU A 71 5.30 9.26 -32.09
C LEU A 71 6.24 8.72 -31.02
N LEU A 72 5.77 7.78 -30.20
CA LEU A 72 6.60 7.12 -29.21
C LEU A 72 7.71 6.28 -29.87
N PHE A 73 7.38 5.55 -30.94
CA PHE A 73 8.36 4.84 -31.76
C PHE A 73 9.37 5.79 -32.41
N GLU A 74 8.92 6.94 -32.93
CA GLU A 74 9.83 7.93 -33.52
C GLU A 74 10.82 8.48 -32.49
N ILE A 75 10.36 8.74 -31.26
CA ILE A 75 11.24 9.12 -30.15
C ILE A 75 12.26 8.00 -29.90
N PHE A 76 11.82 6.75 -29.74
CA PHE A 76 12.72 5.60 -29.52
C PHE A 76 13.79 5.50 -30.60
N SER A 77 13.39 5.61 -31.87
CA SER A 77 14.31 5.51 -33.02
C SER A 77 15.37 6.61 -33.07
N ARG A 78 15.11 7.76 -32.44
CA ARG A 78 16.01 8.92 -32.44
C ARG A 78 16.85 9.01 -31.16
N THR A 79 16.38 8.44 -30.06
CA THR A 79 17.00 8.59 -28.73
C THR A 79 17.73 7.35 -28.26
N LEU A 80 17.43 6.17 -28.80
CA LEU A 80 18.22 4.99 -28.49
C LEU A 80 19.61 5.11 -29.11
N PRO A 81 20.67 4.85 -28.34
CA PRO A 81 21.98 4.65 -28.93
C PRO A 81 21.90 3.49 -29.94
N SER A 82 22.64 3.61 -31.04
CA SER A 82 22.79 2.53 -32.02
C SER A 82 23.11 1.23 -31.28
N VAL A 83 22.58 0.08 -31.73
CA VAL A 83 22.85 -1.24 -31.16
C VAL A 83 24.36 -1.51 -31.02
N SER A 84 25.19 -0.84 -31.83
CA SER A 84 26.65 -0.90 -31.77
C SER A 84 27.29 -0.12 -30.61
N GLU A 85 26.58 0.83 -29.99
CA GLU A 85 27.06 1.70 -28.90
C GLU A 85 26.44 1.34 -27.53
N ALA A 86 25.33 0.61 -27.53
CA ALA A 86 24.66 0.16 -26.32
C ALA A 86 25.45 -0.98 -25.65
N LYS A 87 26.41 -0.61 -24.78
CA LYS A 87 27.04 -1.55 -23.85
C LYS A 87 26.00 -2.05 -22.84
N GLY A 88 25.27 -3.09 -23.19
CA GLY A 88 24.39 -3.87 -22.29
C GLY A 88 22.96 -3.36 -22.15
N ASP A 89 22.72 -2.05 -22.25
CA ASP A 89 21.42 -1.44 -21.93
C ASP A 89 20.63 -1.02 -23.17
N GLY A 90 20.37 -1.97 -24.08
CA GLY A 90 19.60 -1.76 -25.30
C GLY A 90 18.12 -1.34 -25.07
N PRO A 91 17.17 -1.72 -25.94
CA PRO A 91 15.76 -1.32 -25.83
C PRO A 91 15.07 -1.73 -24.53
N TRP A 92 15.72 -2.61 -23.75
CA TRP A 92 15.35 -3.01 -22.41
C TRP A 92 15.08 -1.82 -21.47
N LEU A 93 15.84 -0.73 -21.55
CA LEU A 93 15.61 0.47 -20.75
C LEU A 93 14.18 1.04 -20.92
N LEU A 94 13.64 0.97 -22.14
CA LEU A 94 12.30 1.46 -22.44
C LEU A 94 11.20 0.57 -21.85
N THR A 95 11.48 -0.72 -21.70
CA THR A 95 10.52 -1.68 -21.13
C THR A 95 10.32 -1.51 -19.63
N HIS A 96 11.25 -0.85 -18.94
CA HIS A 96 11.16 -0.58 -17.49
C HIS A 96 10.39 0.69 -17.13
N ILE A 97 10.05 1.55 -18.11
CA ILE A 97 9.41 2.86 -17.86
C ILE A 97 7.91 2.71 -17.60
N SER A 98 7.20 1.99 -18.46
CA SER A 98 5.78 1.70 -18.30
C SER A 98 5.34 0.51 -19.16
N SER A 99 4.24 -0.14 -18.78
CA SER A 99 3.65 -1.21 -19.59
C SER A 99 3.23 -0.76 -20.99
N TYR A 100 2.85 0.52 -21.16
CA TYR A 100 2.53 1.10 -22.46
C TYR A 100 3.77 1.21 -23.36
N TRP A 101 4.90 1.67 -22.80
CA TRP A 101 6.15 1.81 -23.54
C TRP A 101 6.74 0.44 -23.89
N GLN A 102 6.64 -0.51 -22.98
CA GLN A 102 6.99 -1.91 -23.23
C GLN A 102 6.16 -2.50 -24.39
N ALA A 103 4.85 -2.29 -24.41
CA ALA A 103 3.98 -2.78 -25.48
C ALA A 103 4.37 -2.21 -26.85
N VAL A 104 4.66 -0.91 -26.92
CA VAL A 104 5.09 -0.26 -28.17
C VAL A 104 6.50 -0.69 -28.59
N ALA A 105 7.44 -0.86 -27.65
CA ALA A 105 8.79 -1.34 -27.98
C ALA A 105 8.77 -2.78 -28.51
N LEU A 106 8.01 -3.67 -27.86
CA LEU A 106 7.88 -5.07 -28.28
C LEU A 106 7.13 -5.23 -29.61
N SER A 107 6.19 -4.33 -29.94
CA SER A 107 5.47 -4.38 -31.22
C SER A 107 6.29 -3.90 -32.42
N ASN A 108 7.48 -3.34 -32.20
CA ASN A 108 8.32 -2.78 -33.25
C ASN A 108 9.69 -3.47 -33.30
N PRO A 109 9.83 -4.55 -34.08
CA PRO A 109 11.06 -5.34 -34.18
C PRO A 109 12.30 -4.55 -34.61
N SER A 110 12.14 -3.41 -35.30
CA SER A 110 13.24 -2.57 -35.76
C SER A 110 13.98 -1.80 -34.66
N LEU A 111 13.51 -1.88 -33.41
CA LEU A 111 14.18 -1.30 -32.26
C LEU A 111 15.20 -2.25 -31.64
N TRP A 112 15.15 -3.54 -31.95
CA TRP A 112 16.01 -4.61 -31.42
C TRP A 112 17.14 -4.93 -32.41
#